data_AF-A0A927M4K5-F1
#
_entry.id   AF-A0A927M4K5-F1
#
_cell.length_a   1.000
_cell.length_b   1.000
_cell.length_c   1.000
_cell.angle_alpha   90.00
_cell.angle_beta   90.00
_cell.angle_gamma   90.00
#
_symmetry.space_group_name_H-M   'P 1'
#
loop_
_entity.id
_entity.type
_entity.pdbx_description
1 polymer ?
#
loop_
_entity_poly.entity_id
_entity_poly.type
_entity_poly.pdbx_seq_one_letter_code
_entity_poly.pdbx_strand_id
1 'polypeptide(L)'
;MLRRLFRSRPPTATSRLTRIWPPATGIHHAAAARPPLTVGQIRGHQFSTARRGLDPNEVRGFLYQVADEVADLRAELIRTRTENNRIKKALRDWQSRYKNRGVWL
;
A
#
# COMPACT_ATOMS: atom_id res chain seq x y z
N MET A 1 20.91 -39.30 37.86
CA MET A 1 19.74 -39.62 37.01
C MET A 1 18.58 -38.68 37.37
N LEU A 2 17.56 -38.53 36.50
CA LEU A 2 16.18 -38.03 36.77
C LEU A 2 16.06 -36.72 37.61
N ARG A 3 15.81 -35.50 37.11
CA ARG A 3 14.83 -34.94 36.14
C ARG A 3 13.42 -34.67 36.73
N ARG A 4 13.06 -33.37 36.82
CA ARG A 4 11.74 -32.78 37.22
C ARG A 4 11.38 -32.95 38.72
N LEU A 5 10.56 -32.09 39.34
CA LEU A 5 9.48 -31.21 38.83
C LEU A 5 9.56 -29.76 39.35
N PHE A 6 9.41 -28.78 38.44
CA PHE A 6 8.84 -27.47 38.78
C PHE A 6 7.69 -27.18 37.80
N ARG A 7 6.46 -27.03 38.31
CA ARG A 7 5.26 -26.70 37.55
C ARG A 7 4.55 -25.50 38.19
N SER A 8 4.95 -24.30 37.81
CA SER A 8 4.24 -23.07 38.15
C SER A 8 4.05 -22.19 36.91
N ARG A 9 2.77 -21.87 36.64
CA ARG A 9 2.22 -20.88 35.69
C ARG A 9 3.16 -20.23 34.66
N PRO A 10 2.96 -20.45 33.34
CA PRO A 10 3.24 -19.39 32.37
C PRO A 10 2.27 -18.21 32.62
N PRO A 11 2.66 -16.95 32.33
CA PRO A 11 1.76 -15.81 32.41
C PRO A 11 0.67 -15.91 31.33
N THR A 12 -0.59 -15.94 31.74
CA THR A 12 -1.73 -16.03 30.81
C THR A 12 -1.94 -14.70 30.08
N ALA A 13 -2.16 -14.78 28.77
CA ALA A 13 -2.70 -13.69 27.94
C ALA A 13 -1.99 -12.32 28.03
N THR A 14 -0.73 -12.26 27.59
CA THR A 14 -0.26 -11.03 26.90
C THR A 14 -1.27 -10.72 25.79
N SER A 15 -1.88 -9.54 25.87
CA SER A 15 -3.02 -9.17 25.03
C SER A 15 -2.76 -9.44 23.55
N ARG A 16 -3.55 -10.33 22.95
CA ARG A 16 -3.65 -10.47 21.49
C ARG A 16 -4.43 -9.29 20.90
N LEU A 17 -3.89 -8.09 21.09
CA LEU A 17 -3.97 -7.06 20.06
C LEU A 17 -3.07 -7.48 18.89
N THR A 18 -3.40 -8.62 18.28
CA THR A 18 -3.50 -8.72 16.82
C THR A 18 -4.51 -7.66 16.38
N ARG A 19 -4.03 -6.41 16.41
CA ARG A 19 -4.41 -5.34 15.51
C ARG A 19 -4.11 -5.89 14.13
N ILE A 20 -5.06 -6.66 13.60
CA ILE A 20 -5.13 -7.02 12.20
C ILE A 20 -5.38 -5.69 11.50
N TRP A 21 -4.29 -4.98 11.22
CA TRP A 21 -4.29 -4.09 10.07
C TRP A 21 -4.54 -5.03 8.90
N PRO A 22 -5.69 -4.94 8.19
CA PRO A 22 -5.77 -5.61 6.91
C PRO A 22 -4.59 -5.11 6.07
N PRO A 23 -4.04 -5.93 5.15
CA PRO A 23 -3.12 -5.40 4.16
C PRO A 23 -3.78 -4.19 3.50
N ALA A 24 -3.02 -3.13 3.25
CA ALA A 24 -3.56 -1.86 2.78
C ALA A 24 -3.95 -1.88 1.28
N THR A 25 -4.63 -2.94 0.85
CA THR A 25 -5.81 -2.82 0.00
C THR A 25 -6.78 -1.86 0.65
N GLY A 26 -6.64 -0.57 0.35
CA GLY A 26 -7.79 0.32 0.37
C GLY A 26 -8.82 -0.26 -0.57
N ILE A 27 -10.01 -0.61 -0.07
CA ILE A 27 -11.08 -1.16 -0.92
C ILE A 27 -11.56 0.00 -1.78
N HIS A 28 -11.03 0.09 -3.00
CA HIS A 28 -11.62 0.82 -4.11
C HIS A 28 -12.92 0.08 -4.54
N HIS A 29 -13.83 -0.16 -3.61
CA HIS A 29 -14.87 -1.18 -3.73
C HIS A 29 -16.03 -0.67 -4.59
N ALA A 30 -16.30 0.64 -4.54
CA ALA A 30 -17.12 1.32 -5.54
C ALA A 30 -16.48 1.38 -6.95
N ALA A 31 -15.18 1.05 -7.10
CA ALA A 31 -14.47 1.07 -8.38
C ALA A 31 -14.44 -0.29 -9.10
N ALA A 32 -15.03 -1.35 -8.54
CA ALA A 32 -14.98 -2.70 -9.11
C ALA A 32 -15.57 -2.83 -10.53
N ALA A 33 -16.32 -1.83 -11.00
CA ALA A 33 -16.90 -1.78 -12.34
C ALA A 33 -16.01 -1.15 -13.43
N ARG A 34 -14.92 -0.43 -13.09
CA ARG A 34 -14.05 0.25 -14.09
C ARG A 34 -12.58 0.30 -13.69
N PRO A 35 -11.63 0.15 -14.65
CA PRO A 35 -10.21 0.33 -14.38
C PRO A 35 -9.90 1.79 -13.95
N PRO A 36 -8.88 2.03 -13.10
CA PRO A 36 -8.49 3.38 -12.71
C PRO A 36 -8.05 4.24 -13.90
N LEU A 37 -8.54 5.47 -13.99
CA LEU A 37 -8.24 6.40 -15.09
C LEU A 37 -6.73 6.64 -15.24
N THR A 38 -6.19 6.43 -16.44
CA THR A 38 -4.78 6.74 -16.74
C THR A 38 -4.56 8.24 -16.92
N VAL A 39 -3.32 8.71 -16.76
CA VAL A 39 -2.95 10.13 -16.99
C VAL A 39 -3.36 10.58 -18.41
N GLY A 40 -3.14 9.73 -19.41
CA GLY A 40 -3.56 9.98 -20.79
C GLY A 40 -5.09 10.02 -20.97
N GLN A 41 -5.86 9.20 -20.24
CA GLN A 41 -7.32 9.25 -20.26
C GLN A 41 -7.89 10.52 -19.63
N ILE A 42 -7.19 11.12 -18.65
CA ILE A 42 -7.58 12.41 -18.05
C ILE A 42 -7.26 13.56 -19.03
N ARG A 43 -6.00 13.68 -19.49
CA ARG A 43 -5.57 14.72 -20.44
C ARG A 43 -6.35 14.68 -21.77
N GLY A 44 -6.70 13.47 -22.22
CA GLY A 44 -7.45 13.23 -23.46
C GLY A 44 -8.97 13.20 -23.30
N HIS A 45 -9.53 13.47 -22.12
CA HIS A 45 -10.99 13.44 -21.94
C HIS A 45 -11.67 14.58 -22.69
N GLN A 46 -12.83 14.30 -23.28
CA GLN A 46 -13.63 15.28 -24.00
C GLN A 46 -15.08 15.18 -23.54
N PHE A 47 -15.56 16.23 -22.87
CA PHE A 47 -16.96 16.36 -22.47
C PHE A 47 -17.81 16.86 -23.64
N SER A 48 -19.08 16.48 -23.68
CA SER A 48 -20.04 17.02 -24.65
C SER A 48 -20.40 18.47 -24.34
N THR A 49 -20.37 19.34 -25.34
CA THR A 49 -20.78 20.74 -25.24
C THR A 49 -22.29 20.90 -25.06
N ALA A 50 -22.72 21.83 -24.21
CA ALA A 50 -24.12 22.18 -24.00
C ALA A 50 -24.35 23.70 -24.10
N ARG A 51 -25.59 24.12 -24.42
CA ARG A 51 -25.99 25.54 -24.58
C ARG A 51 -25.72 26.43 -23.35
N ARG A 52 -25.57 25.81 -22.17
CA ARG A 52 -24.97 26.42 -20.97
C ARG A 52 -23.99 25.39 -20.40
N GLY A 53 -22.72 25.75 -20.32
CA GLY A 53 -21.62 24.89 -19.87
C GLY A 53 -20.38 25.72 -19.55
N LEU A 54 -19.35 25.07 -19.02
CA LEU A 54 -18.04 25.68 -18.72
C LEU A 54 -17.25 25.96 -20.01
N ASP A 55 -16.25 26.83 -19.95
CA ASP A 55 -15.32 27.05 -21.07
C ASP A 55 -14.52 25.76 -21.36
N PRO A 56 -14.57 25.20 -22.59
CA PRO A 56 -13.78 24.02 -22.95
C PRO A 56 -12.27 24.17 -22.72
N ASN A 57 -11.74 25.40 -22.72
CA ASN A 57 -10.33 25.70 -22.47
C ASN A 57 -9.99 25.67 -20.98
N GLU A 58 -10.84 26.24 -20.12
CA GLU A 58 -10.73 26.17 -18.66
C GLU A 58 -10.79 24.71 -18.19
N VAL A 59 -11.79 23.96 -18.66
CA VAL A 59 -11.95 22.53 -18.37
C VAL A 59 -10.73 21.73 -18.85
N ARG A 60 -10.17 22.06 -20.02
CA ARG A 60 -8.95 21.41 -20.53
C ARG A 60 -7.71 21.75 -19.69
N GLY A 61 -7.56 22.99 -19.25
CA GLY A 61 -6.47 23.40 -18.35
C GLY A 61 -6.52 22.66 -17.02
N PHE A 62 -7.71 22.57 -16.42
CA PHE A 62 -7.94 21.81 -15.19
C PHE A 62 -7.66 20.31 -15.37
N LEU A 63 -8.09 19.71 -16.50
CA LEU A 63 -7.77 18.31 -16.82
C LEU A 63 -6.26 18.05 -16.96
N TYR A 64 -5.47 19.01 -17.47
CA TYR A 64 -4.01 18.88 -17.47
C TYR A 64 -3.45 18.91 -16.04
N GLN A 65 -3.81 19.91 -15.22
CA GLN A 65 -3.36 20.00 -13.83
C GLN A 65 -3.68 18.72 -13.03
N VAL A 66 -4.94 18.26 -13.08
CA VAL A 66 -5.38 17.03 -12.37
C VAL A 66 -4.64 15.80 -12.88
N ALA A 67 -4.34 15.72 -14.18
CA ALA A 67 -3.57 14.60 -14.73
C ALA A 67 -2.11 14.59 -14.24
N ASP A 68 -1.54 15.76 -14.01
CA ASP A 68 -0.15 15.94 -13.57
C ASP A 68 0.00 15.66 -12.07
N GLU A 69 -0.91 16.18 -11.23
CA GLU A 69 -1.04 15.79 -9.81
C GLU A 69 -1.22 14.27 -9.65
N VAL A 70 -2.05 13.65 -10.50
CA VAL A 70 -2.24 12.19 -10.53
C VAL A 70 -1.00 11.45 -11.04
N ALA A 71 -0.15 12.06 -11.86
CA ALA A 71 1.13 11.49 -12.27
C ALA A 71 2.15 11.49 -11.13
N ASP A 72 2.27 12.59 -10.41
CA ASP A 72 3.20 12.75 -9.28
C ASP A 72 2.83 11.84 -8.10
N LEU A 73 1.56 11.79 -7.71
CA LEU A 73 1.06 10.86 -6.68
C LEU A 73 1.32 9.39 -7.05
N ARG A 74 1.28 9.05 -8.35
CA ARG A 74 1.64 7.70 -8.84
C ARG A 74 3.14 7.46 -8.80
N ALA A 75 3.96 8.45 -9.13
CA ALA A 75 5.42 8.35 -9.01
C ALA A 75 5.87 8.19 -7.56
N GLU A 76 5.29 8.96 -6.62
CA GLU A 76 5.56 8.84 -5.19
C GLU A 76 5.11 7.46 -4.65
N LEU A 77 3.93 6.96 -5.04
CA LEU A 77 3.46 5.63 -4.67
C LEU A 77 4.40 4.52 -5.16
N ILE A 78 4.97 4.66 -6.37
CA ILE A 78 5.96 3.73 -6.92
C ILE A 78 7.27 3.80 -6.12
N ARG A 79 7.80 5.00 -5.85
CA ARG A 79 8.99 5.20 -5.00
C ARG A 79 8.80 4.57 -3.60
N THR A 80 7.69 4.90 -2.95
CA THR A 80 7.32 4.40 -1.61
C THR A 80 7.19 2.88 -1.58
N ARG A 81 6.56 2.26 -2.59
CA ARG A 81 6.48 0.79 -2.72
C ARG A 81 7.86 0.16 -2.97
N THR A 82 8.72 0.83 -3.73
CA THR A 82 10.07 0.36 -4.07
C THR A 82 10.96 0.31 -2.82
N GLU A 83 11.00 1.38 -2.02
CA GLU A 83 11.80 1.38 -0.79
C GLU A 83 11.21 0.44 0.28
N ASN A 84 9.88 0.35 0.40
CA ASN A 84 9.24 -0.67 1.24
C ASN A 84 9.66 -2.10 0.84
N ASN A 85 9.77 -2.40 -0.46
CA ASN A 85 10.24 -3.69 -0.94
C ASN A 85 11.74 -3.91 -0.68
N ARG A 86 12.56 -2.85 -0.78
CA ARG A 86 13.99 -2.85 -0.45
C ARG A 86 14.22 -3.15 1.03
N ILE A 87 13.54 -2.42 1.93
CA ILE A 87 13.57 -2.65 3.39
C ILE A 87 13.10 -4.07 3.71
N LYS A 88 11.96 -4.52 3.15
CA LYS A 88 11.46 -5.89 3.34
C LYS A 88 12.42 -6.96 2.78
N LYS A 89 13.23 -6.67 1.76
CA LYS A 89 14.30 -7.58 1.31
C LYS A 89 15.46 -7.59 2.30
N ALA A 90 16.00 -6.43 2.69
CA ALA A 90 17.10 -6.35 3.66
C ALA A 90 16.75 -7.06 4.98
N LEU A 91 15.52 -6.88 5.49
CA LEU A 91 15.04 -7.58 6.68
C LEU A 91 14.97 -9.11 6.50
N ARG A 92 14.50 -9.62 5.36
CA ARG A 92 14.48 -11.05 5.06
C ARG A 92 15.88 -11.63 4.90
N ASP A 93 16.76 -10.92 4.20
CA ASP A 93 18.15 -11.34 3.99
C ASP A 93 18.91 -11.39 5.32
N TRP A 94 18.67 -10.43 6.23
CA TRP A 94 19.15 -10.47 7.62
C TRP A 94 18.53 -11.63 8.39
N GLN A 95 17.20 -11.78 8.41
CA GLN A 95 16.52 -12.87 9.12
C GLN A 95 17.03 -14.25 8.70
N SER A 96 17.27 -14.49 7.41
CA SER A 96 17.85 -15.75 6.91
C SER A 96 19.28 -16.00 7.44
N ARG A 97 20.13 -14.96 7.50
CA ARG A 97 21.50 -15.04 8.04
C ARG A 97 21.56 -15.32 9.55
N TYR A 98 20.50 -15.03 10.30
CA TYR A 98 20.47 -15.20 11.76
C TYR A 98 19.49 -16.28 12.25
N LYS A 99 18.46 -16.68 11.49
CA LYS A 99 17.63 -17.86 11.80
C LYS A 99 18.46 -19.14 11.90
N ASN A 100 19.47 -19.30 11.05
CA ASN A 100 20.36 -20.46 11.09
C ASN A 100 21.45 -20.38 12.17
N ARG A 101 21.37 -19.42 13.09
CA ARG A 101 22.21 -19.33 14.31
C ARG A 101 21.46 -19.76 15.58
N GLY A 102 20.26 -20.31 15.45
CA GLY A 102 19.53 -20.98 16.54
C GLY A 102 19.97 -22.43 16.80
N VAL A 103 21.27 -22.72 16.67
CA VAL A 103 21.83 -24.06 16.85
C VAL A 103 22.71 -24.05 18.11
N TRP A 104 22.08 -24.45 19.21
CA TRP A 104 22.66 -24.77 20.53
C TRP A 104 23.47 -23.66 21.25
N LEU A 105 22.78 -22.97 22.17
CA LEU A 105 23.24 -22.76 23.55
C LEU A 105 22.07 -23.14 24.49
#